data_AF-A0A9J7X5D0-F1
#
_entry.id   AF-A0A9J7X5D0-F1
#
_cell.length_a   1.000
_cell.length_b   1.000
_cell.length_c   1.000
_cell.angle_alpha   90.00
_cell.angle_beta   90.00
_cell.angle_gamma   90.00
#
_symmetry.space_group_name_H-M   'P 1'
#
loop_
_entity.id
_entity.type
_entity.pdbx_description
1 polymer ?
#
loop_
_entity_poly.entity_id
_entity_poly.type
_entity_poly.pdbx_seq_one_letter_code
_entity_poly.pdbx_strand_id
1 'polypeptide(L)'
;MLEVLHSLANLSTPLKHGIIFLFNGAEENILQASHGFITQHPWAQQVRAFVNLEAAGVGGKEVVFQTGPENPWLVQAYVRAAVHPFASVVGQEVFQSGVIPSDTDFRIYRDFGKIPGIDLAFIENGFIYHTKYDTPERIHTDSIQRAGDNILSVLKHLVMSDELADSSAYRHGNMVFFDLLGVTVVAYPARVGTIINYMAAVATVIYLGKKSMLTSNAGCEWRGSVGALLRRQSAVVVLCAALPHSAWLVFGVRAHDDGRLSSRQQTAAHQTLQSQRSVSAVLRPVPDGSRRALRPHHVPHLGGV
;
A
#
# COMPACT_ATOMS: atom_id res chain seq x y z
N MET A 1 3.05 11.16 -12.82
CA MET A 1 4.32 10.53 -13.24
C MET A 1 5.16 11.40 -14.15
N LEU A 2 4.69 11.86 -15.32
CA LEU A 2 5.49 12.73 -16.21
C LEU A 2 5.95 14.02 -15.53
N GLU A 3 5.07 14.69 -14.80
CA GLU A 3 5.41 15.90 -14.05
C GLU A 3 6.44 15.64 -12.94
N VAL A 4 6.33 14.49 -12.27
CA VAL A 4 7.28 14.05 -11.24
C VAL A 4 8.65 13.76 -11.86
N LEU A 5 8.69 13.09 -13.02
CA LEU A 5 9.92 12.89 -13.80
C LEU A 5 10.55 14.24 -14.15
N HIS A 6 9.77 15.18 -14.69
CA HIS A 6 10.23 16.51 -15.04
C HIS A 6 10.81 17.24 -13.82
N SER A 7 10.10 17.24 -12.71
CA SER A 7 10.52 17.86 -11.45
C SER A 7 11.81 17.26 -10.90
N LEU A 8 11.95 15.92 -10.91
CA LEU A 8 13.16 15.25 -10.43
C LEU A 8 14.36 15.44 -11.36
N ALA A 9 14.13 15.48 -12.67
CA ALA A 9 15.19 15.72 -13.66
C ALA A 9 15.77 17.14 -13.57
N ASN A 10 14.97 18.11 -13.10
CA ASN A 10 15.37 19.50 -12.91
C ASN A 10 15.90 19.82 -11.50
N LEU A 11 16.12 18.81 -10.65
CA LEU A 11 16.73 19.04 -9.34
C LEU A 11 18.19 19.48 -9.48
N SER A 12 18.55 20.51 -8.72
CA SER A 12 19.94 20.98 -8.61
C SER A 12 20.84 19.99 -7.85
N THR A 13 20.24 19.16 -7.00
CA THR A 13 20.96 18.20 -6.15
C THR A 13 21.00 16.83 -6.83
N PRO A 14 22.18 16.21 -6.98
CA PRO A 14 22.28 14.88 -7.57
C PRO A 14 21.59 13.83 -6.69
N LEU A 15 20.83 12.92 -7.31
CA LEU A 15 20.20 11.80 -6.62
C LEU A 15 21.27 10.77 -6.22
N LYS A 16 21.19 10.23 -4.99
CA LYS A 16 22.08 9.14 -4.55
C LYS A 16 21.74 7.81 -5.25
N HIS A 17 20.46 7.60 -5.53
CA HIS A 17 19.92 6.41 -6.18
C HIS A 17 19.15 6.78 -7.46
N GLY A 18 19.14 5.88 -8.43
CA GLY A 18 18.43 6.04 -9.69
C GLY A 18 16.95 5.69 -9.59
N ILE A 19 16.16 6.26 -10.50
CA ILE A 19 14.73 5.99 -10.64
C ILE A 19 14.47 5.54 -12.08
N ILE A 20 13.71 4.47 -12.22
CA ILE A 20 13.15 3.99 -13.47
C ILE A 20 11.67 4.34 -13.44
N PHE A 21 11.24 5.23 -14.34
CA PHE A 21 9.83 5.51 -14.55
C PHE A 21 9.29 4.49 -15.56
N LEU A 22 8.59 3.47 -15.07
CA LEU A 22 8.04 2.41 -15.92
C LEU A 22 6.61 2.77 -16.32
N PHE A 23 6.44 3.05 -17.62
CA PHE A 23 5.14 3.22 -18.25
C PHE A 23 4.80 1.92 -18.98
N ASN A 24 4.11 1.03 -18.29
CA ASN A 24 3.71 -0.25 -18.82
C ASN A 24 2.22 -0.25 -19.19
N GLY A 25 1.79 -1.27 -19.93
CA GLY A 25 0.42 -1.40 -20.41
C GLY A 25 -0.05 -2.84 -20.33
N ALA A 26 -1.26 -3.11 -20.80
CA ALA A 26 -1.87 -4.44 -20.72
C ALA A 26 -1.94 -4.99 -19.27
N GLU A 27 -2.12 -4.11 -18.30
CA GLU A 27 -2.53 -4.43 -16.93
C GLU A 27 -3.89 -5.17 -17.00
N GLU A 28 -4.85 -4.53 -17.67
CA GLU A 28 -6.20 -4.99 -18.00
C GLU A 28 -6.28 -6.37 -18.65
N ASN A 29 -5.19 -6.81 -19.28
CA ASN A 29 -5.06 -8.13 -19.87
C ASN A 29 -4.13 -9.03 -19.02
N ILE A 30 -4.33 -9.00 -17.70
CA ILE A 30 -3.62 -9.82 -16.71
C ILE A 30 -2.12 -9.45 -16.63
N LEU A 31 -1.83 -8.17 -16.36
CA LEU A 31 -0.52 -7.68 -15.87
C LEU A 31 0.68 -8.04 -16.77
N GLN A 32 0.47 -8.12 -18.08
CA GLN A 32 1.45 -8.76 -18.99
C GLN A 32 2.78 -8.01 -19.06
N ALA A 33 2.73 -6.67 -19.12
CA ALA A 33 3.94 -5.89 -19.28
C ALA A 33 4.77 -5.79 -18.00
N SER A 34 4.15 -5.68 -16.81
CA SER A 34 4.89 -5.76 -15.54
C SER A 34 5.50 -7.14 -15.36
N HIS A 35 4.77 -8.20 -15.73
CA HIS A 35 5.29 -9.57 -15.69
C HIS A 35 6.49 -9.73 -16.63
N GLY A 36 6.40 -9.24 -17.86
CA GLY A 36 7.52 -9.21 -18.81
C GLY A 36 8.73 -8.45 -18.29
N PHE A 37 8.52 -7.26 -17.70
CA PHE A 37 9.60 -6.48 -17.10
C PHE A 37 10.30 -7.25 -15.98
N ILE A 38 9.54 -7.79 -15.03
CA ILE A 38 10.09 -8.46 -13.85
C ILE A 38 10.81 -9.77 -14.21
N THR A 39 10.27 -10.54 -15.15
CA THR A 39 10.82 -11.86 -15.47
C THR A 39 11.92 -11.84 -16.52
N GLN A 40 11.97 -10.83 -17.40
CA GLN A 40 12.86 -10.84 -18.58
C GLN A 40 13.78 -9.63 -18.67
N HIS A 41 13.43 -8.47 -18.09
CA HIS A 41 14.21 -7.25 -18.29
C HIS A 41 15.43 -7.20 -17.35
N PRO A 42 16.65 -6.92 -17.87
CA PRO A 42 17.87 -6.94 -17.05
C PRO A 42 17.89 -5.92 -15.91
N TRP A 43 17.13 -4.82 -16.03
CA TRP A 43 17.01 -3.85 -14.93
C TRP A 43 16.18 -4.34 -13.75
N ALA A 44 15.32 -5.35 -13.92
CA ALA A 44 14.49 -5.86 -12.82
C ALA A 44 15.34 -6.34 -11.62
N GLN A 45 16.51 -6.93 -11.89
CA GLN A 45 17.45 -7.43 -10.87
C GLN A 45 18.07 -6.31 -10.02
N GLN A 46 18.01 -5.07 -10.51
CA GLN A 46 18.65 -3.92 -9.88
C GLN A 46 17.66 -3.11 -9.03
N VAL A 47 16.37 -3.45 -9.11
CA VAL A 47 15.33 -2.79 -8.35
C VAL A 47 15.45 -3.19 -6.88
N ARG A 48 15.25 -2.21 -5.98
CA ARG A 48 15.24 -2.43 -4.52
C ARG A 48 13.94 -2.04 -3.86
N ALA A 49 13.18 -1.13 -4.46
CA ALA A 49 11.82 -0.81 -4.06
C ALA A 49 11.01 -0.29 -5.25
N PHE A 50 9.69 -0.32 -5.16
CA PHE A 50 8.81 0.29 -6.15
C PHE A 50 7.64 1.05 -5.50
N VAL A 51 7.12 2.03 -6.23
CA VAL A 51 5.87 2.74 -5.91
C VAL A 51 4.94 2.53 -7.10
N ASN A 52 3.87 1.77 -6.90
CA ASN A 52 2.85 1.54 -7.91
C ASN A 52 1.72 2.56 -7.75
N LEU A 53 1.20 3.03 -8.88
CA LEU A 53 0.16 4.05 -8.94
C LEU A 53 -1.03 3.48 -9.70
N GLU A 54 -2.16 3.39 -9.02
CA GLU A 54 -3.41 2.83 -9.50
C GLU A 54 -4.56 3.82 -9.34
N ALA A 55 -5.67 3.51 -9.98
CA ALA A 55 -6.90 4.27 -9.82
C ALA A 55 -8.11 3.34 -9.99
N ALA A 56 -8.79 3.04 -8.88
CA ALA A 56 -10.08 2.37 -8.87
C ALA A 56 -11.24 3.39 -8.77
N GLY A 57 -11.01 4.61 -9.26
CA GLY A 57 -11.89 5.77 -9.15
C GLY A 57 -11.26 7.00 -9.79
N VAL A 58 -11.97 8.12 -9.80
CA VAL A 58 -11.56 9.34 -10.54
C VAL A 58 -10.91 10.42 -9.67
N GLY A 59 -10.74 10.16 -8.38
CA GLY A 59 -10.05 11.11 -7.51
C GLY A 59 -10.16 10.80 -6.02
N GLY A 60 -10.32 11.87 -5.25
CA GLY A 60 -10.22 11.89 -3.80
C GLY A 60 -8.79 11.91 -3.31
N LYS A 61 -8.60 11.42 -2.08
CA LYS A 61 -7.28 11.19 -1.50
C LYS A 61 -6.78 9.84 -1.97
N GLU A 62 -5.62 9.81 -2.60
CA GLU A 62 -4.91 8.59 -2.92
C GLU A 62 -4.55 7.86 -1.61
N VAL A 63 -5.00 6.61 -1.50
CA VAL A 63 -4.79 5.79 -0.31
C VAL A 63 -3.64 4.83 -0.55
N VAL A 64 -2.69 4.76 0.38
CA VAL A 64 -1.79 3.60 0.47
C VAL A 64 -2.60 2.43 1.01
N PHE A 65 -2.81 1.44 0.15
CA PHE A 65 -3.65 0.28 0.48
C PHE A 65 -2.90 -1.04 0.40
N GLN A 66 -1.72 -1.12 -0.21
CA GLN A 66 -0.86 -2.30 -0.09
C GLN A 66 0.59 -1.91 0.15
N THR A 67 1.27 -2.72 0.96
CA THR A 67 2.69 -2.58 1.25
C THR A 67 3.36 -3.94 1.13
N GLY A 68 4.56 -3.97 0.53
CA GLY A 68 5.30 -5.21 0.28
C GLY A 68 5.56 -5.95 1.60
N PRO A 69 5.46 -7.29 1.62
CA PRO A 69 5.64 -8.06 2.83
C PRO A 69 7.02 -7.79 3.44
N GLU A 70 7.08 -7.77 4.77
CA GLU A 70 8.31 -7.65 5.56
C GLU A 70 9.12 -6.36 5.38
N ASN A 71 8.58 -5.28 4.83
CA ASN A 71 9.35 -4.04 4.59
C ASN A 71 8.74 -2.83 5.33
N PRO A 72 8.83 -2.80 6.67
CA PRO A 72 8.23 -1.76 7.49
C PRO A 72 8.81 -0.38 7.22
N TRP A 73 10.05 -0.32 6.75
CA TRP A 73 10.77 0.91 6.45
C TRP A 73 10.11 1.71 5.32
N LEU A 74 9.48 1.07 4.33
CA LEU A 74 8.78 1.78 3.24
C LEU A 74 7.55 2.53 3.76
N VAL A 75 6.77 1.89 4.64
CA VAL A 75 5.62 2.53 5.29
C VAL A 75 6.07 3.72 6.12
N GLN A 76 7.16 3.56 6.88
CA GLN A 76 7.72 4.65 7.67
C GLN A 76 8.29 5.77 6.77
N ALA A 77 8.93 5.44 5.66
CA ALA A 77 9.40 6.41 4.68
C ALA A 77 8.23 7.21 4.10
N TYR A 78 7.12 6.54 3.75
CA TYR A 78 5.90 7.21 3.29
C TYR A 78 5.32 8.14 4.37
N VAL A 79 5.13 7.65 5.59
CA VAL A 79 4.59 8.46 6.70
C VAL A 79 5.47 9.67 7.01
N ARG A 80 6.79 9.55 6.89
CA ARG A 80 7.75 10.64 7.13
C ARG A 80 7.81 11.65 5.98
N ALA A 81 7.64 11.20 4.74
CA ALA A 81 7.92 12.00 3.55
C ALA A 81 6.69 12.55 2.84
N ALA A 82 5.54 11.86 2.90
CA ALA A 82 4.33 12.31 2.25
C ALA A 82 3.87 13.65 2.83
N VAL A 83 3.59 14.62 1.96
CA VAL A 83 3.09 15.95 2.32
C VAL A 83 1.68 15.84 2.92
N HIS A 84 0.90 14.89 2.43
CA HIS A 84 -0.45 14.63 2.83
C HIS A 84 -0.70 13.12 2.99
N PRO A 85 -0.15 12.49 4.04
CA PRO A 85 -0.21 11.04 4.20
C PRO A 85 -1.66 10.55 4.32
N PHE A 86 -2.00 9.48 3.61
CA PHE A 86 -3.29 8.80 3.73
C PHE A 86 -3.11 7.30 3.45
N ALA A 87 -3.40 6.46 4.45
CA ALA A 87 -3.14 5.03 4.38
C ALA A 87 -4.19 4.23 5.15
N SER A 88 -4.53 3.03 4.65
CA SER A 88 -5.54 2.18 5.28
C SER A 88 -5.19 0.70 5.17
N VAL A 89 -4.93 0.05 6.31
CA VAL A 89 -4.74 -1.42 6.37
C VAL A 89 -5.98 -2.20 5.95
N VAL A 90 -7.18 -1.63 6.09
CA VAL A 90 -8.42 -2.28 5.66
C VAL A 90 -8.42 -2.52 4.15
N GLY A 91 -7.89 -1.57 3.37
CA GLY A 91 -7.71 -1.76 1.93
C GLY A 91 -6.77 -2.93 1.63
N GLN A 92 -5.70 -3.07 2.41
CA GLN A 92 -4.75 -4.18 2.28
C GLN A 92 -5.42 -5.53 2.52
N GLU A 93 -6.18 -5.62 3.61
CA GLU A 93 -6.87 -6.84 4.01
C GLU A 93 -7.91 -7.26 2.98
N VAL A 94 -8.71 -6.32 2.46
CA VAL A 94 -9.75 -6.61 1.46
C VAL A 94 -9.17 -7.04 0.11
N PHE A 95 -8.08 -6.42 -0.34
CA PHE A 95 -7.40 -6.86 -1.57
C PHE A 95 -6.70 -8.21 -1.38
N GLN A 96 -6.03 -8.42 -0.25
CA GLN A 96 -5.34 -9.69 0.03
C GLN A 96 -6.30 -10.84 0.30
N SER A 97 -7.53 -10.58 0.76
CA SER A 97 -8.53 -11.62 0.98
C SER A 97 -9.12 -12.19 -0.32
N GLY A 98 -8.82 -11.58 -1.48
CA GLY A 98 -9.35 -12.02 -2.78
C GLY A 98 -10.86 -11.81 -2.94
N VAL A 99 -11.47 -11.00 -2.05
CA VAL A 99 -12.91 -10.71 -2.11
C VAL A 99 -13.23 -9.74 -3.26
N ILE A 100 -12.29 -8.84 -3.55
CA ILE A 100 -12.35 -7.99 -4.75
C ILE A 100 -11.64 -8.74 -5.89
N PRO A 101 -12.31 -9.00 -7.02
CA PRO A 101 -11.69 -9.62 -8.21
C PRO A 101 -10.89 -8.57 -8.99
N SER A 102 -9.96 -7.90 -8.31
CA SER A 102 -9.07 -6.89 -8.87
C SER A 102 -7.65 -7.20 -8.42
N ASP A 103 -6.71 -6.87 -9.29
CA ASP A 103 -5.30 -7.13 -9.15
C ASP A 103 -4.56 -5.91 -9.68
N THR A 104 -3.31 -5.74 -9.29
CA THR A 104 -2.51 -4.60 -9.73
C THR A 104 -1.11 -5.09 -10.03
N ASP A 105 -0.32 -4.28 -10.73
CA ASP A 105 1.08 -4.61 -11.00
C ASP A 105 1.87 -4.91 -9.73
N PHE A 106 1.47 -4.35 -8.58
CA PHE A 106 2.04 -4.63 -7.27
C PHE A 106 2.18 -6.13 -7.01
N ARG A 107 1.20 -6.95 -7.40
CA ARG A 107 1.28 -8.40 -7.24
C ARG A 107 2.46 -8.99 -8.00
N ILE A 108 2.72 -8.54 -9.23
CA ILE A 108 3.84 -9.05 -10.02
C ILE A 108 5.17 -8.75 -9.35
N TYR A 109 5.36 -7.50 -8.91
CA TYR A 109 6.58 -7.11 -8.19
C TYR A 109 6.75 -7.90 -6.88
N ARG A 110 5.66 -8.12 -6.14
CA ARG A 110 5.66 -8.87 -4.87
C ARG A 110 5.92 -10.37 -5.08
N ASP A 111 5.17 -11.00 -5.97
CA ASP A 111 5.10 -12.47 -6.06
C ASP A 111 6.21 -13.04 -6.94
N PHE A 112 6.54 -12.37 -8.04
CA PHE A 112 7.57 -12.81 -9.00
C PHE A 112 8.91 -12.09 -8.76
N GLY A 113 8.87 -10.78 -8.48
CA GLY A 113 10.07 -9.99 -8.25
C GLY A 113 10.64 -10.13 -6.84
N LYS A 114 9.80 -10.46 -5.84
CA LYS A 114 10.12 -10.37 -4.41
C LYS A 114 10.66 -9.00 -4.00
N ILE A 115 10.17 -7.95 -4.68
CA ILE A 115 10.59 -6.57 -4.46
C ILE A 115 9.58 -5.93 -3.50
N PRO A 116 10.02 -5.17 -2.48
CA PRO A 116 9.10 -4.43 -1.64
C PRO A 116 8.60 -3.16 -2.33
N GLY A 117 7.36 -2.78 -2.05
CA GLY A 117 6.81 -1.55 -2.61
C GLY A 117 5.62 -1.01 -1.86
N ILE A 118 5.08 0.08 -2.38
CA ILE A 118 3.88 0.75 -1.90
C ILE A 118 2.91 0.83 -3.08
N ASP A 119 1.65 0.46 -2.86
CA ASP A 119 0.58 0.63 -3.83
C ASP A 119 -0.35 1.77 -3.40
N LEU A 120 -0.54 2.75 -4.28
CA LEU A 120 -1.39 3.91 -4.06
C LEU A 120 -2.53 3.91 -5.06
N ALA A 121 -3.77 4.11 -4.59
CA ALA A 121 -4.93 4.18 -5.46
C ALA A 121 -5.84 5.38 -5.17
N PHE A 122 -6.36 6.00 -6.22
CA PHE A 122 -7.61 6.78 -6.11
C PHE A 122 -8.80 5.82 -5.99
N ILE A 123 -9.75 6.15 -5.11
CA ILE A 123 -10.91 5.30 -4.83
C ILE A 123 -12.24 6.04 -4.88
N GLU A 124 -12.23 7.38 -4.98
CA GLU A 124 -13.46 8.16 -5.00
C GLU A 124 -14.21 7.94 -6.31
N ASN A 125 -15.54 7.80 -6.20
CA ASN A 125 -16.43 7.54 -7.34
C ASN A 125 -16.05 6.28 -8.14
N GLY A 126 -15.58 5.21 -7.48
CA GLY A 126 -15.19 3.97 -8.16
C GLY A 126 -16.28 3.25 -8.98
N PHE A 127 -17.55 3.66 -8.89
CA PHE A 127 -18.62 3.08 -9.71
C PHE A 127 -18.52 3.42 -11.22
N ILE A 128 -17.73 4.42 -11.61
CA ILE A 128 -17.48 4.73 -13.03
C ILE A 128 -16.24 4.03 -13.60
N TYR A 129 -15.43 3.42 -12.73
CA TYR A 129 -14.26 2.61 -13.09
C TYR A 129 -14.64 1.48 -14.06
N HIS A 130 -13.79 1.21 -15.06
CA HIS A 130 -14.05 0.29 -16.19
C HIS A 130 -15.40 0.50 -16.90
N THR A 131 -15.88 1.74 -16.99
CA THR A 131 -17.06 2.05 -17.80
C THR A 131 -16.72 3.11 -18.84
N LYS A 132 -17.59 3.24 -19.86
CA LYS A 132 -17.52 4.35 -20.84
C LYS A 132 -17.59 5.75 -20.22
N TYR A 133 -17.90 5.83 -18.93
CA TYR A 133 -18.04 7.05 -18.18
C TYR A 133 -16.76 7.45 -17.42
N ASP A 134 -15.70 6.64 -17.51
CA ASP A 134 -14.35 7.00 -17.08
C ASP A 134 -13.72 7.93 -18.13
N THR A 135 -13.91 9.24 -17.95
CA THR A 135 -13.48 10.26 -18.91
C THR A 135 -12.57 11.28 -18.25
N PRO A 136 -11.62 11.90 -18.99
CA PRO A 136 -10.65 12.83 -18.44
C PRO A 136 -11.29 14.03 -17.71
N GLU A 137 -12.47 14.47 -18.14
CA GLU A 137 -13.19 15.62 -17.56
C GLU A 137 -13.66 15.38 -16.13
N ARG A 138 -13.66 14.13 -15.67
CA ARG A 138 -14.10 13.74 -14.32
C ARG A 138 -12.95 13.58 -13.34
N ILE A 139 -11.71 13.70 -13.82
CA ILE A 139 -10.54 13.62 -12.96
C ILE A 139 -10.40 14.94 -12.21
N HIS A 140 -10.39 14.85 -10.89
CA HIS A 140 -10.25 16.03 -10.04
C HIS A 140 -8.81 16.55 -10.07
N THR A 141 -8.61 17.80 -10.50
CA THR A 141 -7.26 18.41 -10.57
C THR A 141 -6.58 18.48 -9.21
N ASP A 142 -7.35 18.73 -8.14
CA ASP A 142 -6.84 18.76 -6.76
C ASP A 142 -6.29 17.39 -6.32
N SER A 143 -6.93 16.30 -6.76
CA SER A 143 -6.44 14.94 -6.51
C SER A 143 -5.13 14.68 -7.24
N ILE A 144 -5.01 15.12 -8.50
CA ILE A 144 -3.76 15.01 -9.26
C ILE A 144 -2.64 15.79 -8.57
N GLN A 145 -2.90 17.04 -8.16
CA GLN A 145 -1.89 17.87 -7.49
C GLN A 145 -1.43 17.25 -6.19
N ARG A 146 -2.38 16.83 -5.34
CA ARG A 146 -2.09 16.17 -4.06
C ARG A 146 -1.24 14.92 -4.24
N ALA A 147 -1.62 14.05 -5.17
CA ALA A 147 -0.84 12.85 -5.46
C ALA A 147 0.54 13.20 -6.02
N GLY A 148 0.64 14.23 -6.87
CA GLY A 148 1.91 14.77 -7.35
C GLY A 148 2.85 15.18 -6.22
N ASP A 149 2.36 15.96 -5.26
CA ASP A 149 3.11 16.43 -4.09
C ASP A 149 3.61 15.24 -3.24
N ASN A 150 2.72 14.28 -2.97
CA ASN A 150 3.07 13.08 -2.22
C ASN A 150 4.09 12.20 -2.94
N ILE A 151 3.84 11.85 -4.19
CA ILE A 151 4.72 10.99 -4.98
C ILE A 151 6.10 11.63 -5.15
N LEU A 152 6.16 12.92 -5.48
CA LEU A 152 7.42 13.65 -5.62
C LEU A 152 8.22 13.64 -4.32
N SER A 153 7.58 13.97 -3.20
CA SER A 153 8.24 14.03 -1.89
C SER A 153 8.73 12.65 -1.44
N VAL A 154 7.88 11.61 -1.58
CA VAL A 154 8.22 10.23 -1.22
C VAL A 154 9.36 9.69 -2.08
N LEU A 155 9.29 9.85 -3.41
CA LEU A 155 10.38 9.41 -4.29
C LEU A 155 11.69 10.12 -3.97
N LYS A 156 11.65 11.45 -3.76
CA LYS A 156 12.82 12.24 -3.38
C LYS A 156 13.42 11.75 -2.05
N HIS A 157 12.58 11.43 -1.07
CA HIS A 157 13.05 10.85 0.20
C HIS A 157 13.73 9.49 -0.02
N LEU A 158 13.06 8.56 -0.71
CA LEU A 158 13.55 7.20 -0.93
C LEU A 158 14.89 7.18 -1.69
N VAL A 159 15.06 8.00 -2.72
CA VAL A 159 16.31 8.02 -3.50
C VAL A 159 17.47 8.73 -2.83
N MET A 160 17.20 9.49 -1.77
CA MET A 160 18.21 10.16 -0.96
C MET A 160 18.49 9.42 0.35
N SER A 161 17.63 8.45 0.70
CA SER A 161 17.73 7.62 1.90
C SER A 161 18.78 6.53 1.74
N ASP A 162 19.55 6.27 2.80
CA ASP A 162 20.50 5.16 2.82
C ASP A 162 19.77 3.81 3.06
N GLU A 163 18.54 3.85 3.59
CA GLU A 163 17.65 2.70 3.76
C GLU A 163 17.36 1.96 2.44
N LEU A 164 17.31 2.67 1.31
CA LEU A 164 17.09 2.06 -0.01
C LEU A 164 18.30 1.21 -0.47
N ALA A 165 19.52 1.57 -0.04
CA ALA A 165 20.74 0.86 -0.43
C ALA A 165 20.83 -0.52 0.24
N ASP A 166 20.40 -0.64 1.50
CA ASP A 166 20.39 -1.88 2.28
C ASP A 166 18.99 -2.21 2.80
N SER A 167 18.02 -2.32 1.88
CA SER A 167 16.63 -2.63 2.23
C SER A 167 16.48 -4.00 2.93
N SER A 168 17.44 -4.92 2.74
CA SER A 168 17.49 -6.22 3.40
C SER A 168 17.64 -6.13 4.92
N ALA A 169 18.49 -5.22 5.42
CA ALA A 169 18.71 -5.06 6.86
C ALA A 169 17.47 -4.57 7.61
N TYR A 170 16.51 -3.96 6.90
CA TYR A 170 15.31 -3.38 7.48
C TYR A 170 14.08 -4.29 7.42
N ARG A 171 14.25 -5.57 7.08
CA ARG A 171 13.14 -6.54 7.04
C ARG A 171 12.70 -6.97 8.44
N HIS A 172 11.79 -6.21 9.06
CA HIS A 172 11.31 -6.46 10.42
C HIS A 172 9.84 -6.91 10.51
N GLY A 173 9.34 -7.59 9.48
CA GLY A 173 7.98 -8.15 9.45
C GLY A 173 6.91 -7.12 9.09
N ASN A 174 5.64 -7.48 9.31
CA ASN A 174 4.50 -6.69 8.87
C ASN A 174 4.24 -5.46 9.75
N MET A 175 3.70 -4.41 9.14
CA MET A 175 3.24 -3.19 9.82
C MET A 175 1.72 -3.12 9.83
N VAL A 176 1.17 -2.59 10.91
CA VAL A 176 -0.21 -2.09 10.95
C VAL A 176 -0.13 -0.59 10.73
N PHE A 177 -0.92 -0.10 9.78
CA PHE A 177 -0.99 1.32 9.47
C PHE A 177 -2.42 1.76 9.17
N PHE A 178 -2.82 2.91 9.69
CA PHE A 178 -4.12 3.47 9.40
C PHE A 178 -4.10 4.98 9.62
N ASP A 179 -4.98 5.65 8.91
CA ASP A 179 -5.25 7.06 9.08
C ASP A 179 -6.25 7.30 10.23
N LEU A 180 -5.92 8.23 11.12
CA LEU A 180 -6.76 8.64 12.23
C LEU A 180 -7.56 9.89 11.82
N LEU A 181 -8.81 9.67 11.39
CA LEU A 181 -9.80 10.70 11.03
C LEU A 181 -9.33 11.73 9.99
N GLY A 182 -8.37 11.37 9.13
CA GLY A 182 -7.79 12.24 8.12
C GLY A 182 -6.74 13.21 8.65
N VAL A 183 -6.32 13.07 9.90
CA VAL A 183 -5.41 14.01 10.59
C VAL A 183 -3.99 13.49 10.63
N THR A 184 -3.79 12.23 11.03
CA THR A 184 -2.46 11.64 11.14
C THR A 184 -2.48 10.17 10.79
N VAL A 185 -1.44 9.70 10.11
CA VAL A 185 -1.22 8.26 9.91
C VAL A 185 -0.47 7.70 11.10
N VAL A 186 -1.02 6.64 11.68
CA VAL A 186 -0.39 5.84 12.73
C VAL A 186 0.17 4.59 12.08
N ALA A 187 1.45 4.28 12.34
CA ALA A 187 2.09 3.06 11.85
C ALA A 187 2.94 2.41 12.94
N TYR A 188 2.73 1.12 13.21
CA TYR A 188 3.51 0.36 14.19
C TYR A 188 3.70 -1.11 13.76
N PRO A 189 4.73 -1.81 14.26
CA PRO A 189 4.95 -3.22 13.94
C PRO A 189 3.79 -4.11 14.40
N ALA A 190 3.40 -5.10 13.58
CA ALA A 190 2.28 -5.99 13.89
C ALA A 190 2.39 -6.69 15.26
N ARG A 191 3.63 -7.01 15.70
CA ARG A 191 3.91 -7.54 17.05
C ARG A 191 3.38 -6.65 18.18
N VAL A 192 3.47 -5.33 18.02
CA VAL A 192 2.97 -4.36 19.00
C VAL A 192 1.45 -4.39 19.02
N GLY A 193 0.82 -4.47 17.84
CA GLY A 193 -0.63 -4.67 17.71
C GLY A 193 -1.11 -5.94 18.42
N THR A 194 -0.41 -7.05 18.23
CA THR A 194 -0.71 -8.32 18.91
C THR A 194 -0.65 -8.19 20.43
N ILE A 195 0.39 -7.52 20.96
CA ILE A 195 0.52 -7.26 22.40
C ILE A 195 -0.65 -6.42 22.91
N ILE A 196 -0.97 -5.31 22.23
CA ILE A 196 -2.09 -4.43 22.61
C ILE A 196 -3.41 -5.21 22.62
N ASN A 197 -3.65 -6.06 21.61
CA ASN A 197 -4.85 -6.88 21.53
C ASN A 197 -4.96 -7.88 22.69
N TYR A 198 -3.86 -8.57 23.03
CA TYR A 198 -3.87 -9.47 24.20
C TYR A 198 -4.09 -8.72 25.50
N MET A 199 -3.45 -7.56 25.68
CA MET A 199 -3.65 -6.72 26.87
C MET A 199 -5.10 -6.25 27.00
N ALA A 200 -5.73 -5.83 25.88
CA ALA A 200 -7.14 -5.44 25.85
C ALA A 200 -8.08 -6.62 26.16
N ALA A 201 -7.79 -7.80 25.63
CA ALA A 201 -8.55 -9.02 25.91
C ALA A 201 -8.44 -9.43 27.39
N VAL A 202 -7.24 -9.41 27.97
CA VAL A 202 -7.02 -9.71 29.40
C VAL A 202 -7.71 -8.67 30.27
N ALA A 203 -7.57 -7.37 29.99
CA ALA A 203 -8.24 -6.31 30.72
C ALA A 203 -9.77 -6.46 30.68
N THR A 204 -10.31 -6.83 29.52
CA THR A 204 -11.72 -7.15 29.32
C THR A 204 -12.16 -8.31 30.21
N VAL A 205 -11.42 -9.42 30.20
CA VAL A 205 -11.74 -10.60 31.02
C VAL A 205 -11.68 -10.25 32.51
N ILE A 206 -10.67 -9.49 32.94
CA ILE A 206 -10.56 -9.01 34.34
C ILE A 206 -11.74 -8.12 34.70
N TYR A 207 -12.14 -7.19 33.83
CA TYR A 207 -13.27 -6.30 34.06
C TYR A 207 -14.59 -7.09 34.18
N LEU A 208 -14.85 -8.03 33.26
CA LEU A 208 -16.03 -8.89 33.27
C LEU A 208 -16.03 -9.83 34.50
N GLY A 209 -14.86 -10.34 34.90
CA GLY A 209 -14.68 -11.17 36.09
C GLY A 209 -14.98 -10.39 37.38
N LYS A 210 -14.40 -9.20 37.55
CA LYS A 210 -14.69 -8.30 38.69
C LYS A 210 -16.17 -7.93 38.74
N LYS A 211 -16.77 -7.60 37.59
CA LYS A 211 -18.19 -7.25 37.51
C LYS A 211 -19.09 -8.43 37.91
N SER A 212 -18.74 -9.65 37.49
CA SER A 212 -19.48 -10.88 37.84
C SER A 212 -19.36 -11.22 39.34
N MET A 213 -18.18 -11.02 39.93
CA MET A 213 -17.96 -11.24 41.38
C MET A 213 -18.68 -10.20 42.25
N LEU A 214 -18.68 -8.93 41.85
CA LEU A 214 -19.42 -7.87 42.56
C LEU A 214 -20.94 -8.11 42.52
N THR A 215 -21.47 -8.64 41.41
CA THR A 215 -22.88 -9.05 41.33
C THR A 215 -23.21 -10.32 42.09
N SER A 216 -22.22 -11.16 42.43
CA SER A 216 -22.42 -12.36 43.25
C SER A 216 -22.46 -12.05 44.75
N ASN A 217 -21.85 -10.94 45.18
CA ASN A 217 -21.86 -10.48 46.58
C ASN A 217 -22.96 -9.46 46.88
N ALA A 218 -23.57 -8.85 45.86
CA ALA A 218 -24.81 -8.10 46.01
C ALA A 218 -25.98 -9.09 46.00
N GLY A 219 -26.59 -9.31 47.16
CA GLY A 219 -27.73 -10.19 47.34
C GLY A 219 -28.81 -9.97 46.27
N CYS A 220 -29.45 -11.08 45.90
CA CYS A 220 -30.50 -11.18 44.91
C CYS A 220 -31.67 -10.21 45.20
N GLU A 221 -31.59 -8.97 44.73
CA GLU A 221 -32.77 -8.11 44.54
C GLU A 221 -33.08 -8.01 43.05
N TRP A 222 -34.06 -8.81 42.66
CA TRP A 222 -34.66 -8.84 41.34
C TRP A 222 -35.50 -7.57 41.13
N ARG A 223 -34.86 -6.44 40.81
CA ARG A 223 -35.55 -5.25 40.31
C ARG A 223 -34.83 -4.64 39.11
N GLY A 224 -35.46 -4.76 37.95
CA GLY A 224 -35.26 -3.90 36.79
C GLY A 224 -34.69 -4.58 35.54
N SER A 225 -35.59 -5.07 34.67
CA SER A 225 -35.31 -5.65 33.35
C SER A 225 -34.49 -4.75 32.40
N VAL A 226 -34.33 -3.46 32.71
CA VAL A 226 -33.52 -2.51 31.94
C VAL A 226 -32.01 -2.70 32.19
N GLY A 227 -31.61 -3.00 33.42
CA GLY A 227 -30.19 -3.21 33.77
C GLY A 227 -29.63 -4.53 33.22
N ALA A 228 -30.48 -5.54 33.02
CA ALA A 228 -30.10 -6.81 32.39
C ALA A 228 -29.90 -6.67 30.86
N LEU A 229 -30.70 -5.82 30.21
CA LEU A 229 -30.60 -5.53 28.77
C LEU A 229 -29.34 -4.72 28.44
N LEU A 230 -29.02 -3.70 29.26
CA LEU A 230 -27.77 -2.93 29.15
C LEU A 230 -26.52 -3.77 29.49
N ARG A 231 -26.65 -4.78 30.36
CA ARG A 231 -25.59 -5.76 30.67
C ARG A 231 -25.31 -6.71 29.50
N ARG A 232 -26.33 -7.12 28.75
CA ARG A 232 -26.15 -7.93 27.54
C ARG A 232 -25.52 -7.12 26.39
N GLN A 233 -25.92 -5.86 26.21
CA GLN A 233 -25.34 -5.01 25.15
C GLN A 233 -23.86 -4.69 25.38
N SER A 234 -23.45 -4.38 26.61
CA SER A 234 -22.04 -4.10 26.92
C SER A 234 -21.13 -5.32 26.75
N ALA A 235 -21.59 -6.53 27.08
CA ALA A 235 -20.84 -7.77 26.84
C ALA A 235 -20.72 -8.09 25.34
N VAL A 236 -21.77 -7.84 24.54
CA VAL A 236 -21.75 -8.04 23.09
C VAL A 236 -20.84 -7.02 22.39
N VAL A 237 -20.88 -5.74 22.77
CA VAL A 237 -19.99 -4.71 22.21
C VAL A 237 -18.52 -5.02 22.49
N VAL A 238 -18.22 -5.54 23.68
CA VAL A 238 -16.86 -5.91 24.07
C VAL A 238 -16.39 -7.21 23.40
N LEU A 239 -17.28 -8.20 23.21
CA LEU A 239 -16.98 -9.38 22.39
C LEU A 239 -16.75 -9.00 20.92
N CYS A 240 -17.61 -8.14 20.35
CA CYS A 240 -17.48 -7.66 18.97
C CYS A 240 -16.25 -6.79 18.74
N ALA A 241 -15.78 -6.04 19.76
CA ALA A 241 -14.54 -5.27 19.69
C ALA A 241 -13.26 -6.14 19.82
N ALA A 242 -13.35 -7.32 20.45
CA ALA A 242 -12.25 -8.29 20.56
C ALA A 242 -12.18 -9.29 19.38
N LEU A 243 -13.25 -9.39 18.58
CA LEU A 243 -13.38 -10.32 17.47
C LEU A 243 -12.90 -9.85 16.07
N PRO A 244 -12.47 -8.59 15.78
CA PRO A 244 -12.03 -8.28 14.42
C PRO A 244 -10.70 -8.92 14.02
N HIS A 245 -9.94 -9.54 14.94
CA HIS A 245 -8.63 -10.12 14.61
C HIS A 245 -8.43 -11.59 15.00
N SER A 246 -9.17 -12.12 15.99
CA SER A 246 -8.95 -13.49 16.46
C SER A 246 -9.58 -14.56 15.55
N ALA A 247 -10.71 -14.26 14.90
CA ALA A 247 -11.36 -15.19 13.97
C ALA A 247 -10.58 -15.35 12.65
N TRP A 248 -9.80 -14.35 12.23
CA TRP A 248 -9.02 -14.41 10.98
C TRP A 248 -7.67 -15.12 11.12
N LEU A 249 -7.05 -15.10 12.31
CA LEU A 249 -5.78 -15.81 12.55
C LEU A 249 -5.90 -17.34 12.48
N VAL A 250 -7.08 -17.90 12.77
CA VAL A 250 -7.31 -19.36 12.74
C VAL A 250 -7.66 -19.87 11.34
N PHE A 251 -8.26 -19.04 10.48
CA PHE A 251 -8.62 -19.42 9.11
C PHE A 251 -7.63 -18.93 8.04
N GLY A 252 -6.93 -17.80 8.27
CA GLY A 252 -5.97 -17.22 7.32
C GLY A 252 -4.69 -18.02 7.14
N VAL A 253 -4.29 -18.81 8.15
CA VAL A 253 -3.10 -19.70 8.05
C VAL A 253 -3.39 -20.93 7.17
N ARG A 254 -4.66 -21.28 6.93
CA ARG A 254 -5.02 -22.48 6.15
C ARG A 254 -5.24 -22.21 4.66
N ALA A 255 -5.33 -20.95 4.25
CA ALA A 255 -5.49 -20.57 2.85
C ALA A 255 -4.18 -20.51 2.05
N HIS A 256 -3.03 -20.76 2.69
CA HIS A 256 -1.72 -20.72 2.05
C HIS A 256 -1.38 -22.01 1.25
N ASP A 257 -2.15 -23.10 1.37
CA ASP A 257 -1.76 -24.41 0.81
C ASP A 257 -2.62 -24.95 -0.35
N ASP A 258 -3.78 -24.38 -0.67
CA ASP A 258 -4.62 -24.93 -1.76
C ASP A 258 -4.63 -24.04 -3.01
N GLY A 259 -3.48 -24.00 -3.68
CA GLY A 259 -3.34 -23.46 -5.03
C GLY A 259 -3.93 -24.38 -6.09
N ARG A 260 -5.26 -24.37 -6.28
CA ARG A 260 -5.92 -24.87 -7.51
C ARG A 260 -7.21 -24.10 -7.79
N LEU A 261 -7.15 -23.12 -8.69
CA LEU A 261 -8.34 -22.53 -9.31
C LEU A 261 -8.52 -23.07 -10.72
N SER A 262 -9.72 -23.60 -10.96
CA SER A 262 -10.14 -24.29 -12.18
C SER A 262 -10.32 -23.36 -13.37
N SER A 263 -9.99 -23.87 -14.55
CA SER A 263 -9.92 -23.24 -15.88
C SER A 263 -11.24 -22.72 -16.49
N ARG A 264 -12.27 -22.39 -15.69
CA ARG A 264 -13.61 -22.04 -16.19
C ARG A 264 -14.08 -20.60 -15.98
N GLN A 265 -13.26 -19.71 -15.41
CA GLN A 265 -13.61 -18.29 -15.27
C GLN A 265 -12.98 -17.36 -16.33
N GLN A 266 -12.18 -17.88 -17.28
CA GLN A 266 -11.46 -17.07 -18.26
C GLN A 266 -12.28 -16.68 -19.52
N THR A 267 -13.52 -17.14 -19.69
CA THR A 267 -14.19 -17.09 -21.02
C THR A 267 -15.37 -16.11 -21.15
N ALA A 268 -15.39 -15.00 -20.42
CA ALA A 268 -16.50 -14.02 -20.53
C ALA A 268 -16.10 -12.53 -20.49
N ALA A 269 -14.83 -12.19 -20.72
CA ALA A 269 -14.35 -10.79 -20.77
C ALA A 269 -13.87 -10.35 -22.17
N HIS A 270 -14.44 -10.92 -23.23
CA HIS A 270 -14.23 -10.44 -24.59
C HIS A 270 -15.32 -9.41 -24.94
N GLN A 271 -15.08 -8.13 -24.65
CA GLN A 271 -15.40 -7.00 -25.54
C GLN A 271 -15.16 -5.65 -24.81
N THR A 272 -14.28 -4.83 -25.42
CA THR A 272 -14.00 -3.41 -25.12
C THR A 272 -13.01 -3.13 -23.98
N LEU A 273 -11.77 -3.61 -24.12
CA LEU A 273 -10.64 -3.20 -23.28
C LEU A 273 -9.97 -1.97 -23.91
N GLN A 274 -10.28 -0.78 -23.39
CA GLN A 274 -9.39 0.37 -23.55
C GLN A 274 -8.18 0.15 -22.63
N SER A 275 -6.97 0.29 -23.17
CA SER A 275 -5.74 0.06 -22.42
C SER A 275 -5.57 1.09 -21.31
N GLN A 276 -5.86 0.75 -20.06
CA GLN A 276 -5.25 1.47 -18.96
C GLN A 276 -3.74 1.22 -18.98
N ARG A 277 -2.98 2.29 -18.73
CA ARG A 277 -1.53 2.25 -18.54
C ARG A 277 -1.31 2.25 -17.05
N SER A 278 -0.87 1.14 -16.51
CA SER A 278 -0.34 1.09 -15.15
C SER A 278 1.04 1.73 -15.15
N VAL A 279 1.39 2.34 -14.02
CA VAL A 279 2.59 3.16 -13.97
C VAL A 279 3.29 2.98 -12.63
N SER A 280 4.54 2.49 -12.70
CA SER A 280 5.36 2.22 -11.53
C SER A 280 6.63 3.07 -11.54
N ALA A 281 6.97 3.68 -10.41
CA ALA A 281 8.28 4.25 -10.16
C ALA A 281 9.15 3.22 -9.43
N VAL A 282 10.25 2.83 -10.06
CA VAL A 282 11.07 1.69 -9.68
C VAL A 282 12.45 2.21 -9.27
N LEU A 283 12.89 1.91 -8.06
CA LEU A 283 14.07 2.52 -7.46
C LEU A 283 15.28 1.59 -7.51
N ARG A 284 16.42 2.11 -7.96
CA ARG A 284 17.67 1.36 -8.13
C ARG A 284 18.84 2.09 -7.46
N PRO A 285 19.68 1.44 -6.65
CA PRO A 285 20.90 2.04 -6.14
C PRO A 285 21.93 2.28 -7.26
N VAL A 286 22.64 3.42 -7.21
CA VAL A 286 23.79 3.70 -8.08
C VAL A 286 25.01 2.96 -7.53
N PRO A 287 25.75 2.20 -8.36
CA PRO A 287 27.01 1.57 -7.93
C PRO A 287 28.05 2.63 -7.55
N ASP A 288 28.80 2.39 -6.47
CA ASP A 288 29.75 3.33 -5.84
C ASP A 288 30.91 3.80 -6.76
N GLY A 289 31.07 3.20 -7.95
CA GLY A 289 32.19 3.41 -8.86
C GLY A 289 32.02 4.46 -9.98
N SER A 290 30.84 5.06 -10.16
CA SER A 290 30.57 5.93 -11.33
C SER A 290 30.46 7.42 -11.00
N ARG A 291 31.41 7.96 -10.22
CA ARG A 291 31.67 9.42 -10.22
C ARG A 291 32.55 9.79 -11.41
N ARG A 292 32.05 9.63 -12.64
CA ARG A 292 32.65 10.32 -13.80
C ARG A 292 31.95 11.67 -13.93
N ALA A 293 32.64 12.71 -13.46
CA ALA A 293 32.30 14.09 -13.76
C ALA A 293 32.08 14.23 -15.28
N LEU A 294 30.90 14.70 -15.68
CA LEU A 294 30.64 15.22 -17.00
C LEU A 294 31.59 16.41 -17.20
N ARG A 295 32.75 16.19 -17.82
CA ARG A 295 33.54 17.27 -18.39
C ARG A 295 32.79 17.78 -19.63
N PRO A 296 32.58 19.08 -19.79
CA PRO A 296 32.01 19.61 -21.02
C PRO A 296 32.98 19.31 -22.17
N HIS A 297 32.48 18.62 -23.20
CA HIS A 297 33.22 18.41 -24.44
C HIS A 297 33.42 19.76 -25.14
N HIS A 298 34.68 20.10 -25.36
CA HIS A 298 35.09 21.25 -26.15
C HIS A 298 34.70 20.99 -27.61
N VAL A 299 33.82 21.81 -28.17
CA VAL A 299 33.48 21.81 -29.59
C VAL A 299 34.62 22.47 -30.36
N PRO A 300 35.26 21.82 -31.36
CA PRO A 300 36.23 22.50 -32.21
C PRO A 300 35.48 23.41 -33.18
N HIS A 301 35.81 24.70 -33.19
CA HIS A 301 35.38 25.63 -34.22
C HIS A 301 35.94 25.18 -35.58
N LEU A 302 35.04 24.73 -36.47
CA LEU A 302 35.28 24.65 -37.90
C LEU A 302 35.22 26.07 -38.49
N GLY A 303 36.16 26.35 -39.39
CA GLY A 303 36.50 27.70 -39.85
C GLY A 303 35.44 28.42 -40.68
N GLY A 304 35.69 29.73 -40.84
CA GLY A 304 35.01 30.59 -41.79
C GLY A 304 36.05 31.38 -42.60
N VAL A 305 35.89 31.24 -43.92
CA VAL A 305 36.19 32.14 -45.07
C VAL A 305 37.20 33.27 -44.87
#